data_AF-A0A0F9QJE0-F1
#
_entry.id   AF-A0A0F9QJE0-F1
#
_cell.length_a   1.000
_cell.length_b   1.000
_cell.length_c   1.000
_cell.angle_alpha   90.00
_cell.angle_beta   90.00
_cell.angle_gamma   90.00
#
_symmetry.space_group_name_H-M   'P 1'
#
loop_
_entity.id
_entity.type
_entity.pdbx_description
1 polymer ?
#
loop_
_entity_poly.entity_id
_entity_poly.type
_entity_poly.pdbx_seq_one_letter_code
_entity_poly.pdbx_strand_id
1 'polypeptide(L)' 'MTTYIPGEPWFLCEICGFRRRRSQIRKNWKNQKVCADTCYEPKHPQLSIRAVKETIAVREARPEGEDVYLEPGDVTPDSL' A
#
# COMPACT_ATOMS: atom_id res chain seq x y z
N MET A 1 9.44 44.83 0.90
CA MET A 1 8.11 45.46 1.03
C MET A 1 7.05 44.36 1.09
N THR A 2 6.38 44.19 2.23
CA THR A 2 5.25 43.26 2.36
C THR A 2 3.95 43.99 2.02
N THR A 3 3.70 44.20 0.74
CA THR A 3 2.48 44.85 0.27
C THR A 3 1.28 43.96 0.60
N TYR A 4 0.25 44.52 1.23
CA TYR A 4 -1.00 43.81 1.45
C TYR A 4 -1.68 43.53 0.10
N ILE A 5 -2.15 42.30 -0.10
CA ILE A 5 -2.91 41.90 -1.29
C ILE A 5 -4.23 41.32 -0.76
N PRO A 6 -5.38 41.96 -1.07
CA PRO A 6 -6.69 41.46 -0.64
C PRO A 6 -6.93 40.03 -1.14
N GLY A 7 -7.42 39.14 -0.27
CA GLY A 7 -7.71 37.75 -0.62
C GLY A 7 -6.49 36.81 -0.71
N GLU A 8 -5.28 37.36 -0.59
CA GLU A 8 -4.01 36.62 -0.65
C GLU A 8 -3.26 36.66 0.69
N PRO A 9 -3.80 36.01 1.75
CA PRO A 9 -3.11 35.95 3.03
C PRO A 9 -1.80 35.16 2.89
N TRP A 10 -0.86 35.49 3.76
CA TRP A 10 0.35 34.69 3.91
C TRP A 10 0.02 33.36 4.58
N PHE A 11 0.63 32.30 4.08
CA PHE A 11 0.58 30.95 4.65
C PHE A 11 2.00 30.46 4.91
N LEU A 12 2.17 29.69 5.98
CA LEU A 12 3.40 28.98 6.28
C LEU A 12 3.34 27.59 5.66
N CYS A 13 4.37 27.19 4.91
CA CYS A 13 4.49 25.80 4.44
C CYS A 13 4.82 24.88 5.62
N GLU A 14 4.09 23.78 5.77
CA GLU A 14 4.27 22.81 6.88
C GLU A 14 5.55 21.96 6.75
N ILE A 15 6.22 21.97 5.59
CA ILE A 15 7.46 21.21 5.34
C ILE A 15 8.69 22.11 5.44
N CYS A 16 8.75 23.19 4.65
CA CYS A 16 9.93 24.05 4.59
C CYS A 16 9.88 25.27 5.53
N GLY A 17 8.72 25.58 6.13
CA GLY A 17 8.57 26.70 7.05
C GLY A 17 8.63 28.09 6.39
N PHE A 18 8.73 28.21 5.07
CA PHE A 18 8.72 29.51 4.39
C PHE A 18 7.30 30.07 4.27
N ARG A 19 7.19 31.40 4.38
CA ARG A 19 5.95 32.13 4.13
C ARG A 19 5.76 32.31 2.63
N ARG A 20 4.64 31.81 2.11
CA ARG A 20 4.22 31.99 0.71
C ARG A 20 2.79 32.54 0.67
N ARG A 21 2.38 33.04 -0.49
CA ARG A 21 1.00 33.52 -0.70
C ARG A 21 0.03 32.34 -0.81
N ARG A 22 -1.25 32.56 -0.50
CA ARG A 22 -2.28 31.52 -0.51
C ARG A 22 -2.40 30.84 -1.88
N SER A 23 -2.28 31.58 -2.98
CA SER A 23 -2.26 31.00 -4.34
C SER A 23 -1.10 30.02 -4.59
N GLN A 24 -0.02 30.12 -3.83
CA GLN A 24 1.17 29.28 -4.00
C GLN A 24 1.15 28.03 -3.11
N ILE A 25 0.07 27.82 -2.36
CA ILE A 25 -0.09 26.68 -1.45
C ILE A 25 -1.03 25.65 -2.06
N ARG A 26 -0.64 24.37 -1.97
CA ARG A 26 -1.43 23.21 -2.38
C ARG A 26 -1.45 22.15 -1.28
N LYS A 27 -2.49 21.33 -1.27
CA LYS A 27 -2.58 20.18 -0.36
C LYS A 27 -1.86 18.98 -0.97
N ASN A 28 -0.91 18.38 -0.26
CA ASN A 28 -0.23 17.15 -0.70
C ASN A 28 -1.10 15.91 -0.46
N TRP A 29 -0.62 14.74 -0.91
CA TRP A 29 -1.32 13.46 -0.73
C TRP A 29 -1.46 13.02 0.74
N LYS A 30 -0.65 13.57 1.65
CA LYS A 30 -0.71 13.38 3.10
C LYS A 30 -1.63 14.40 3.80
N ASN A 31 -2.40 15.17 3.06
CA ASN A 31 -3.29 16.23 3.56
C ASN A 31 -2.61 17.45 4.21
N GLN A 32 -1.32 17.66 4.00
CA GLN A 32 -0.55 18.81 4.50
C GLN A 32 -0.61 19.99 3.52
N LYS A 33 -0.59 21.22 4.04
CA LYS A 33 -0.52 22.43 3.21
C LYS A 33 0.92 22.81 2.93
N VAL A 34 1.32 22.70 1.67
CA VAL A 34 2.72 22.83 1.24
C VAL A 34 2.84 23.79 0.06
N CYS A 35 4.05 24.30 -0.19
CA CYS A 35 4.30 25.11 -1.38
C CYS A 35 4.18 24.25 -2.64
N ALA A 36 3.49 24.79 -3.66
CA ALA A 36 3.15 24.06 -4.88
C ALA A 36 4.37 23.79 -5.79
N ASP A 37 5.44 24.57 -5.63
CA ASP A 37 6.66 24.54 -6.44
C ASP A 37 7.67 23.49 -5.96
N THR A 38 7.97 23.45 -4.67
CA THR A 38 9.12 22.69 -4.13
C THR A 38 8.71 21.51 -3.25
N CYS A 39 7.71 21.69 -2.38
CA CYS A 39 7.36 20.70 -1.36
C CYS A 39 6.12 19.86 -1.73
N TYR A 40 5.51 20.11 -2.89
CA TYR A 40 4.35 19.36 -3.34
C TYR A 40 4.75 17.98 -3.86
N GLU A 41 4.23 16.95 -3.20
CA GLU A 41 4.38 15.57 -3.62
C GLU A 41 3.03 15.02 -4.14
N PRO A 42 2.98 14.45 -5.35
CA PRO A 42 1.79 13.75 -5.84
C PRO A 42 1.63 12.39 -5.14
N LYS A 43 0.39 11.90 -5.05
CA LYS A 43 0.12 10.55 -4.54
C LYS A 43 0.68 9.53 -5.53
N HIS A 44 1.49 8.56 -5.05
CA HIS A 44 1.99 7.49 -5.91
C HIS A 44 0.81 6.63 -6.43
N PRO A 45 0.72 6.34 -7.74
CA PRO A 45 -0.43 5.66 -8.34
C PRO A 45 -0.68 4.26 -7.74
N GLN A 46 0.38 3.56 -7.33
CA GLN A 46 0.26 2.25 -6.67
C GLN A 46 -0.53 2.30 -5.35
N LEU A 47 -0.52 3.42 -4.63
CA LEU A 47 -1.23 3.56 -3.34
C LEU A 47 -2.76 3.72 -3.50
N SER A 48 -3.25 3.89 -4.73
CA SER A 48 -4.69 3.93 -5.04
C SER A 48 -5.22 2.60 -5.59
N ILE A 49 -4.35 1.64 -5.86
CA ILE A 49 -4.76 0.35 -6.43
C ILE A 49 -5.47 -0.46 -5.34
N ARG A 50 -6.63 -1.01 -5.69
CA ARG A 50 -7.35 -1.94 -4.83
C ARG A 50 -6.85 -3.35 -5.13
N ALA A 51 -6.45 -4.08 -4.09
CA ALA A 51 -6.08 -5.48 -4.26
C ALA A 51 -7.31 -6.28 -4.73
N VAL A 52 -7.10 -7.15 -5.71
CA VAL A 52 -8.08 -8.16 -6.09
C VAL A 52 -7.94 -9.31 -5.10
N LYS A 53 -9.06 -9.79 -4.55
CA LYS A 53 -9.03 -10.97 -3.68
C LYS A 53 -8.64 -12.19 -4.52
N GLU A 54 -7.45 -12.71 -4.30
CA GLU A 54 -7.03 -13.98 -4.90
C GLU A 54 -7.67 -15.16 -4.16
N THR A 55 -8.09 -16.19 -4.90
CA THR A 55 -8.57 -17.45 -4.34
C THR A 55 -7.52 -18.52 -4.64
N ILE A 56 -6.48 -18.56 -3.81
CA ILE A 56 -5.32 -19.48 -3.97
C ILE A 56 -5.63 -20.88 -3.40
N ALA A 57 -6.91 -21.16 -3.11
CA ALA A 57 -7.29 -22.46 -2.54
C ALA A 57 -6.97 -23.58 -3.54
N VAL A 58 -6.13 -24.53 -3.12
CA VAL A 58 -5.89 -25.77 -3.86
C VAL A 58 -7.20 -26.55 -3.89
N ARG A 59 -7.85 -26.59 -5.06
CA ARG A 59 -9.03 -27.43 -5.27
C ARG A 59 -8.56 -28.88 -5.21
N GLU A 60 -9.21 -29.68 -4.38
CA GLU A 60 -8.88 -31.11 -4.16
C GLU A 60 -7.46 -31.33 -3.62
N ALA A 61 -7.19 -30.83 -2.41
CA ALA A 61 -5.86 -30.89 -1.77
C ALA A 61 -5.32 -32.30 -1.43
N ARG A 62 -5.90 -33.39 -1.97
CA ARG A 62 -5.52 -34.82 -1.83
C ARG A 62 -4.59 -35.05 -0.64
N PRO A 63 -5.11 -34.97 0.60
CA PRO A 63 -4.29 -35.07 1.80
C PRO A 63 -3.58 -36.43 1.84
N GLU A 64 -2.50 -36.50 2.61
CA GLU A 64 -1.80 -37.75 2.87
C GLU A 64 -2.78 -38.80 3.42
N GLY A 65 -2.62 -40.04 2.97
CA GLY A 65 -3.41 -41.17 3.45
C GLY A 65 -3.05 -41.55 4.88
N GLU A 66 -3.82 -42.44 5.49
CA GLU A 66 -3.45 -43.01 6.79
C GLU A 66 -2.22 -43.91 6.65
N ASP A 67 -1.30 -43.81 7.62
CA ASP A 67 -0.14 -44.69 7.70
C ASP A 67 -0.59 -46.13 7.94
N VAL A 68 -0.18 -47.05 7.06
CA VAL A 68 -0.34 -48.49 7.23
C VAL A 68 1.01 -49.09 7.57
N TYR A 69 1.13 -49.66 8.77
CA TYR A 69 2.33 -50.39 9.21
C TYR A 69 2.17 -51.87 8.86
N LEU A 70 3.19 -52.46 8.24
CA LEU A 70 3.23 -53.90 7.91
C LEU A 70 3.84 -54.68 9.09
N GLU A 71 3.19 -55.77 9.49
CA GLU A 71 3.74 -56.73 10.46
C GLU A 71 4.55 -57.84 9.74
N PRO A 72 5.46 -58.54 10.46
CA PRO A 72 6.17 -59.69 9.90
C PRO A 72 5.20 -60.80 9.47
N GLY A 73 4.88 -60.88 8.18
CA GLY A 73 3.98 -61.88 7.61
C GLY A 73 2.89 -61.32 6.68
N ASP A 74 2.73 -59.99 6.59
CA ASP A 74 1.76 -59.38 5.68
C ASP A 74 2.13 -59.62 4.20
N VAL A 75 1.15 -60.02 3.40
CA VAL A 75 1.31 -60.32 1.97
C VAL A 75 1.10 -59.03 1.18
N THR A 76 2.16 -58.52 0.55
CA THR A 76 2.08 -57.38 -0.38
C THR A 76 1.79 -57.86 -1.80
N PRO A 77 1.31 -56.99 -2.71
CA PRO A 77 1.12 -57.33 -4.12
C PRO A 77 2.39 -57.85 -4.82
N ASP A 78 3.57 -57.50 -4.32
CA ASP A 78 4.86 -58.01 -4.80
C ASP A 78 5.19 -59.44 -4.30
N SER A 79 4.38 -59.98 -3.39
CA SER A 79 4.49 -61.33 -2.84
C SER A 79 3.57 -62.34 -3.55
N LEU A 80 2.88 -61.91 -4.62
CA LEU A 80 1.92 -62.67 -5.42
C LEU A 80 2.55 -63.31 -6.66
#